data_AF-A0A662G4M8-F1
#
_entry.id   AF-A0A662G4M8-F1
#
_cell.length_a   1.000
_cell.length_b   1.000
_cell.length_c   1.000
_cell.angle_alpha   90.00
_cell.angle_beta   90.00
_cell.angle_gamma   90.00
#
_symmetry.space_group_name_H-M   'P 1'
#
loop_
_entity.id
_entity.type
_entity.pdbx_description
1 polymer ?
#
loop_
_entity_poly.entity_id
_entity_poly.type
_entity_poly.pdbx_seq_one_letter_code
_entity_poly.pdbx_strand_id
1 'polypeptide(L)'
;MRASKYDNFWLSIIAEVEDALKEAYETGSGVRVDIAGIERIGRRRPESWRDSALVSSAGLLSGARTAHLKALVKELLKRGALSSYNARFTLKVTKDLVLIVRALRGPQGPPCACDEVFREFWWSELTRIDPRRLPREPGVYAIRVLERGRDPLYVYDEAMKWLNKTRWSALISYAGRRLRRLRRIGECPVIYIGATTGRRGHIRSRYRDLAGVRHTALFPILALLLAGWRLEYGYTITKSSKEAKELEKRIKDQYRSVHGRPPALVEI
;
A
#
# COMPACT_ATOMS: atom_id res chain seq x y z
N MET A 1 4.68 -8.87 35.07
CA MET A 1 4.08 -9.83 34.12
C MET A 1 4.88 -11.13 34.16
N ARG A 2 4.22 -12.30 34.23
CA ARG A 2 4.89 -13.62 34.21
C ARG A 2 5.56 -13.87 32.85
N ALA A 3 6.74 -14.50 32.85
CA ALA A 3 7.43 -14.92 31.64
C ALA A 3 6.57 -15.96 30.89
N SER A 4 6.43 -15.78 29.57
CA SER A 4 5.80 -16.79 28.71
C SER A 4 6.82 -17.85 28.36
N LYS A 5 6.40 -19.10 28.27
CA LYS A 5 7.28 -20.17 27.79
C LYS A 5 7.81 -19.94 26.36
N TYR A 6 7.15 -19.06 25.59
CA TYR A 6 7.57 -18.68 24.23
C TYR A 6 8.57 -17.52 24.20
N ASP A 7 8.84 -16.84 25.32
CA ASP A 7 9.72 -15.66 25.35
C ASP A 7 11.14 -16.02 24.84
N ASN A 8 11.70 -17.14 25.30
CA ASN A 8 13.04 -17.61 24.87
C ASN A 8 13.11 -17.94 23.38
N PHE A 9 12.03 -18.45 22.78
CA PHE A 9 11.99 -18.72 21.35
C PHE A 9 12.06 -17.43 20.54
N TRP A 10 11.20 -16.47 20.86
CA TRP A 10 11.21 -15.21 20.14
C TRP A 10 12.53 -14.49 20.30
N LEU A 11 13.13 -14.52 21.50
CA LEU A 11 14.47 -13.98 21.72
C LEU A 11 15.54 -14.65 20.84
N SER A 12 15.44 -15.96 20.60
CA SER A 12 16.41 -16.69 19.77
C SER A 12 16.36 -16.32 18.27
N ILE A 13 15.23 -15.80 17.78
CA ILE A 13 15.05 -15.41 16.37
C ILE A 13 14.68 -13.91 16.22
N ILE A 14 14.85 -13.10 17.26
CA ILE A 14 14.31 -11.73 17.28
C ILE A 14 14.96 -10.84 16.22
N ALA A 15 16.26 -11.06 15.95
CA ALA A 15 16.99 -10.33 14.91
C ALA A 15 16.36 -10.59 13.52
N GLU A 16 16.00 -11.83 13.22
CA GLU A 16 15.33 -12.18 11.95
C GLU A 16 13.95 -11.50 11.83
N VAL A 17 13.23 -11.37 12.94
CA VAL A 17 11.95 -10.65 12.97
C VAL A 17 12.15 -9.14 12.79
N GLU A 18 13.18 -8.56 13.40
CA GLU A 18 13.54 -7.15 13.25
C GLU A 18 13.96 -6.82 11.81
N ASP A 19 14.74 -7.70 11.17
CA ASP A 19 15.07 -7.62 9.75
C ASP A 19 13.81 -7.70 8.88
N ALA A 20 12.88 -8.61 9.22
CA ALA A 20 11.60 -8.71 8.52
C ALA A 20 10.70 -7.47 8.70
N LEU A 21 10.73 -6.82 9.87
CA LEU A 21 10.04 -5.54 10.09
C LEU A 21 10.63 -4.45 9.19
N LYS A 22 11.95 -4.35 9.12
CA LYS A 22 12.66 -3.39 8.27
C LYS A 22 12.32 -3.61 6.80
N GLU A 23 12.45 -4.83 6.31
CA GLU A 23 12.14 -5.16 4.92
C GLU A 23 10.65 -4.92 4.60
N ALA A 24 9.73 -5.30 5.50
CA ALA A 24 8.31 -5.04 5.32
C ALA A 24 8.01 -3.53 5.25
N TYR A 25 8.69 -2.72 6.06
CA TYR A 25 8.55 -1.26 6.04
C TYR A 25 9.05 -0.64 4.74
N GLU A 26 10.21 -1.07 4.26
CA GLU A 26 10.84 -0.55 3.04
C GLU A 26 10.12 -0.98 1.77
N THR A 27 9.57 -2.19 1.75
CA THR A 27 8.99 -2.78 0.54
C THR A 27 7.48 -2.70 0.49
N GLY A 28 6.80 -2.65 1.64
CA GLY A 28 5.34 -2.83 1.80
C GLY A 28 4.85 -4.25 1.51
N SER A 29 5.77 -5.21 1.31
CA SER A 29 5.46 -6.62 1.03
C SER A 29 5.28 -7.44 2.32
N GLY A 30 4.70 -8.63 2.18
CA GLY A 30 4.60 -9.59 3.29
C GLY A 30 5.88 -10.42 3.41
N VAL A 31 6.75 -10.07 4.36
CA VAL A 31 8.00 -10.79 4.64
C VAL A 31 7.67 -12.04 5.46
N ARG A 32 8.32 -13.16 5.14
CA ARG A 32 8.07 -14.47 5.74
C ARG A 32 9.26 -14.86 6.59
N VAL A 33 9.01 -15.17 7.86
CA VAL A 33 9.99 -15.71 8.80
C VAL A 33 9.56 -17.13 9.17
N ASP A 34 10.46 -18.09 9.00
CA ASP A 34 10.23 -19.47 9.45
C ASP A 34 10.25 -19.50 10.98
N ILE A 35 9.18 -20.04 11.58
CA ILE A 35 9.06 -20.19 13.02
C ILE A 35 8.79 -21.63 13.43
N ALA A 36 9.10 -22.61 12.58
CA ALA A 36 8.84 -24.03 12.82
C ALA A 36 9.40 -24.54 14.16
N GLY A 37 10.52 -23.98 14.62
CA GLY A 37 11.13 -24.29 15.92
C GLY A 37 10.21 -24.10 17.14
N ILE A 38 9.14 -23.31 17.01
CA ILE A 38 8.20 -23.02 18.10
C ILE A 38 7.44 -24.26 18.61
N GLU A 39 7.31 -25.30 17.77
CA GLU A 39 6.63 -26.56 18.15
C GLU A 39 7.34 -27.29 19.28
N ARG A 40 8.66 -27.13 19.41
CA ARG A 40 9.46 -27.75 20.48
C ARG A 40 9.05 -27.26 21.88
N ILE A 41 8.36 -26.13 21.96
CA ILE A 41 7.97 -25.45 23.21
C ILE A 41 6.49 -25.68 23.55
N GLY A 42 5.67 -26.00 22.55
CA GLY A 42 4.27 -26.29 22.75
C GLY A 42 3.76 -27.31 21.75
N ARG A 43 3.32 -28.48 22.23
CA ARG A 43 2.57 -29.42 21.40
C ARG A 43 1.16 -28.88 21.20
N ARG A 44 0.85 -28.41 20.00
CA ARG A 44 -0.45 -27.88 19.61
C ARG A 44 -0.87 -28.50 18.28
N ARG A 45 -2.17 -28.58 18.04
CA ARG A 45 -2.68 -28.89 16.69
C ARG A 45 -2.28 -27.75 15.73
N PRO A 46 -1.96 -28.03 14.46
CA PRO A 46 -1.51 -27.02 13.49
C PRO A 46 -2.41 -25.77 13.41
N GLU A 47 -3.72 -25.94 13.54
CA GLU A 47 -4.71 -24.86 13.48
C GLU A 47 -4.59 -23.90 14.67
N SER A 48 -4.10 -24.39 15.81
CA SER A 48 -3.99 -23.64 17.06
C SER A 48 -2.80 -22.66 17.10
N TRP A 49 -1.96 -22.68 16.07
CA TRP A 49 -0.89 -21.70 15.87
C TRP A 49 -1.37 -20.46 15.11
N ARG A 50 -2.48 -20.56 14.37
CA ARG A 50 -2.98 -19.46 13.57
C ARG A 50 -3.43 -18.32 14.47
N ASP A 51 -2.77 -17.18 14.31
CA ASP A 51 -3.18 -15.95 14.97
C ASP A 51 -2.68 -14.73 14.20
N SER A 52 -3.25 -13.57 14.50
CA SER A 52 -2.83 -12.30 13.90
C SER A 52 -2.89 -11.17 14.91
N ALA A 53 -1.95 -10.25 14.81
CA ALA A 53 -1.87 -9.05 15.61
C ALA A 53 -1.65 -7.84 14.71
N LEU A 54 -2.28 -6.72 15.06
CA LEU A 54 -1.95 -5.41 14.54
C LEU A 54 -1.24 -4.63 15.64
N VAL A 55 -0.01 -4.21 15.38
CA VAL A 55 0.87 -3.56 16.38
C VAL A 55 1.48 -2.28 15.83
N SER A 56 1.78 -1.32 16.68
CA SER A 56 2.59 -0.13 16.36
C SER A 56 3.53 0.20 17.52
N SER A 57 4.32 1.27 17.37
CA SER A 57 5.12 1.81 18.47
C SER A 57 4.29 2.19 19.71
N ALA A 58 2.99 2.47 19.54
CA ALA A 58 2.07 2.77 20.63
C ALA A 58 1.55 1.52 21.37
N GLY A 59 1.81 0.31 20.85
CA GLY A 59 1.38 -0.95 21.46
C GLY A 59 0.58 -1.86 20.54
N LEU A 60 -0.10 -2.83 21.16
CA LEU A 60 -1.03 -3.73 20.48
C LEU A 60 -2.34 -2.99 20.17
N LEU A 61 -2.69 -2.89 18.89
CA LEU A 61 -3.90 -2.21 18.44
C LEU A 61 -5.09 -3.18 18.37
N SER A 62 -4.87 -4.42 17.93
CA SER A 62 -5.89 -5.48 17.92
C SER A 62 -5.27 -6.87 17.74
N GLY A 63 -6.04 -7.91 18.09
CA GLY A 63 -5.66 -9.31 17.88
C GLY A 63 -4.75 -9.88 18.96
N ALA A 64 -3.76 -10.71 18.56
CA ALA A 64 -2.86 -11.45 19.44
C ALA A 64 -3.61 -12.25 20.53
N ARG A 65 -4.45 -13.20 20.13
CA ARG A 65 -5.23 -14.03 21.06
C ARG A 65 -4.39 -15.11 21.72
N THR A 66 -3.38 -15.64 21.01
CA THR A 66 -2.57 -16.75 21.48
C THR A 66 -1.38 -16.29 22.33
N ALA A 67 -0.99 -17.12 23.29
CA ALA A 67 0.13 -16.83 24.17
C ALA A 67 1.48 -16.68 23.42
N HIS A 68 1.65 -17.36 22.27
CA HIS A 68 2.87 -17.23 21.48
C HIS A 68 2.94 -15.87 20.77
N LEU A 69 1.84 -15.40 20.16
CA LEU A 69 1.86 -14.12 19.47
C LEU A 69 1.89 -12.94 20.45
N LYS A 70 1.23 -13.06 21.61
CA LYS A 70 1.37 -12.08 22.71
C LYS A 70 2.82 -11.96 23.19
N ALA A 71 3.53 -13.08 23.30
CA ALA A 71 4.94 -13.07 23.68
C ALA A 71 5.80 -12.32 22.66
N LEU A 72 5.61 -12.57 21.36
CA LEU A 72 6.33 -11.82 20.32
C LEU A 72 6.06 -10.32 20.40
N VAL A 73 4.78 -9.91 20.45
CA VAL A 73 4.39 -8.50 20.53
C VAL A 73 5.01 -7.82 21.75
N LYS A 74 4.99 -8.50 22.90
CA LYS A 74 5.62 -8.02 24.14
C LYS A 74 7.12 -7.79 23.95
N GLU A 75 7.84 -8.75 23.37
CA GLU A 75 9.30 -8.61 23.17
C GLU A 75 9.64 -7.50 22.17
N LEU A 76 8.88 -7.36 21.08
CA LEU A 76 9.04 -6.25 20.12
C LEU A 76 8.84 -4.87 20.79
N LEU A 77 7.80 -4.74 21.62
CA LEU A 77 7.53 -3.48 22.34
C LEU A 77 8.59 -3.20 23.40
N LYS A 78 8.98 -4.21 24.19
CA LYS A 78 10.00 -4.08 25.23
C LYS A 78 11.35 -3.61 24.68
N ARG A 79 11.71 -4.07 23.48
CA ARG A 79 12.96 -3.72 22.80
C ARG A 79 12.90 -2.39 22.06
N GLY A 80 11.72 -1.77 21.95
CA GLY A 80 11.53 -0.60 21.08
C GLY A 80 11.72 -0.93 19.60
N ALA A 81 11.60 -2.20 19.18
CA ALA A 81 11.82 -2.63 17.80
C ALA A 81 10.87 -1.93 16.80
N LEU A 82 9.77 -1.35 17.29
CA LEU A 82 8.80 -0.63 16.48
C LEU A 82 8.97 0.90 16.50
N SER A 83 9.82 1.45 17.38
CA SER A 83 9.89 2.89 17.63
C SER A 83 10.48 3.69 16.47
N SER A 84 11.30 3.07 15.62
CA SER A 84 11.90 3.70 14.44
C SER A 84 10.95 3.80 13.25
N TYR A 85 9.74 3.24 13.33
CA TYR A 85 8.83 3.15 12.20
C TYR A 85 7.57 4.00 12.41
N ASN A 86 7.33 4.92 11.48
CA ASN A 86 6.01 5.55 11.34
C ASN A 86 5.06 4.64 10.54
N ALA A 87 4.73 3.48 11.09
CA ALA A 87 3.84 2.50 10.48
C ALA A 87 3.17 1.61 11.54
N ARG A 88 2.10 0.93 11.12
CA ARG A 88 1.53 -0.21 11.84
C ARG A 88 2.04 -1.49 11.18
N PHE A 89 2.12 -2.59 11.92
CA PHE A 89 2.53 -3.88 11.42
C PHE A 89 1.47 -4.93 11.68
N THR A 90 1.14 -5.70 10.64
CA THR A 90 0.38 -6.93 10.77
C THR A 90 1.36 -8.08 10.94
N LEU A 91 1.27 -8.76 12.07
CA LEU A 91 2.00 -9.98 12.38
C LEU A 91 1.03 -11.15 12.29
N LYS A 92 1.24 -12.06 11.34
CA LYS A 92 0.33 -13.19 11.12
C LYS A 92 1.08 -14.51 11.16
N VAL A 93 0.73 -15.36 12.11
CA VAL A 93 1.22 -16.74 12.15
C VAL A 93 0.29 -17.64 11.34
N THR A 94 0.87 -18.42 10.41
CA THR A 94 0.14 -19.40 9.61
C THR A 94 0.07 -20.76 10.30
N LYS A 95 -0.73 -21.69 9.76
CA LYS A 95 -0.73 -23.09 10.23
C LYS A 95 0.58 -23.82 9.91
N ASP A 96 1.32 -23.32 8.93
CA ASP A 96 2.56 -23.92 8.44
C ASP A 96 3.76 -23.27 9.14
N LEU A 97 3.52 -22.66 10.32
CA LEU A 97 4.55 -22.05 11.18
C LEU A 97 5.43 -21.04 10.46
N VAL A 98 4.78 -20.16 9.70
CA VAL A 98 5.41 -18.99 9.12
C VAL A 98 4.81 -17.75 9.77
N LEU A 99 5.67 -16.87 10.26
CA LEU A 99 5.30 -15.51 10.62
C LEU A 99 5.35 -14.65 9.35
N ILE A 100 4.22 -14.05 9.00
CA ILE A 100 4.13 -13.06 7.93
C ILE A 100 4.09 -11.68 8.57
N VAL A 101 5.09 -10.85 8.28
CA VAL A 101 5.22 -9.46 8.71
C VAL A 101 4.83 -8.55 7.54
N ARG A 102 3.90 -7.62 7.77
CA ARG A 102 3.50 -6.60 6.77
C ARG A 102 3.46 -5.23 7.40
N ALA A 103 4.02 -4.23 6.75
CA ALA A 103 3.88 -2.84 7.17
C ALA A 103 2.66 -2.17 6.51
N LEU A 104 1.93 -1.40 7.29
CA LEU A 104 0.84 -0.53 6.90
C LEU A 104 1.27 0.91 7.22
N ARG A 105 1.88 1.56 6.24
CA ARG A 105 2.27 2.97 6.32
C ARG A 105 1.13 3.82 5.78
N GLY A 106 0.54 4.66 6.64
CA GLY A 106 -0.54 5.57 6.25
C GLY A 106 -0.10 6.63 5.25
N PRO A 107 -1.06 7.33 4.62
CA PRO A 107 -0.75 8.44 3.71
C PRO A 107 -0.02 9.57 4.45
N GLN A 108 0.86 10.28 3.76
CA GLN A 108 1.64 11.39 4.32
C GLN A 108 1.17 12.77 3.83
N GLY A 109 0.31 12.79 2.81
CA GLY A 109 -0.30 14.02 2.31
C GLY A 109 -1.40 14.58 3.22
N PRO A 110 -2.12 15.63 2.77
CA PRO A 110 -3.22 16.24 3.50
C PRO A 110 -4.26 15.21 3.94
N PRO A 111 -4.87 15.34 5.13
CA PRO A 111 -5.88 14.40 5.62
C PRO A 111 -7.17 14.48 4.80
N CYS A 112 -7.95 13.39 4.78
CA CYS A 112 -9.25 13.35 4.14
C CYS A 112 -10.21 12.37 4.84
N ALA A 113 -11.51 12.65 4.79
CA ALA A 113 -12.53 11.73 5.30
C ALA A 113 -12.49 10.32 4.64
N CYS A 114 -11.94 10.20 3.42
CA CYS A 114 -11.79 8.90 2.76
C CYS A 114 -10.56 8.09 3.23
N ASP A 115 -9.74 8.61 4.16
CA ASP A 115 -8.51 7.92 4.60
C ASP A 115 -8.79 6.54 5.20
N GLU A 116 -9.94 6.38 5.87
CA GLU A 116 -10.40 5.10 6.42
C GLU A 116 -10.61 4.01 5.34
N VAL A 117 -10.95 4.41 4.12
CA VAL A 117 -11.11 3.48 2.98
C VAL A 117 -9.76 2.83 2.63
N PHE A 118 -8.65 3.51 2.92
CA PHE A 118 -7.30 3.10 2.56
C PHE A 118 -6.45 2.67 3.77
N ARG A 119 -7.08 2.35 4.91
CA ARG A 119 -6.36 1.98 6.14
C ARG A 119 -5.46 0.74 6.00
N GLU A 120 -5.73 -0.13 5.03
CA GLU A 120 -4.96 -1.35 4.75
C GLU A 120 -3.89 -1.14 3.64
N PHE A 121 -3.67 0.10 3.21
CA PHE A 121 -2.68 0.42 2.19
C PHE A 121 -1.32 0.71 2.84
N TRP A 122 -0.28 0.38 2.09
CA TRP A 122 1.06 0.93 2.27
C TRP A 122 1.27 2.07 1.29
N TRP A 123 1.69 3.23 1.78
CA TRP A 123 1.91 4.45 0.99
C TRP A 123 3.39 4.86 0.97
N SER A 124 3.85 5.32 -0.19
CA SER A 124 5.18 5.94 -0.33
C SER A 124 5.20 6.96 -1.48
N GLU A 125 6.15 7.90 -1.45
CA GLU A 125 6.31 8.92 -2.48
C GLU A 125 6.60 8.25 -3.84
N LEU A 126 5.76 8.57 -4.82
CA LEU A 126 5.71 7.91 -6.12
C LEU A 126 7.06 7.94 -6.83
N THR A 127 7.81 9.04 -6.75
CA THR A 127 9.10 9.22 -7.44
C THR A 127 10.29 8.58 -6.71
N ARG A 128 10.13 8.13 -5.46
CA ARG A 128 11.20 7.56 -4.64
C ARG A 128 11.16 6.03 -4.53
N ILE A 129 10.15 5.40 -5.12
CA ILE A 129 9.97 3.95 -5.06
C ILE A 129 10.97 3.26 -6.01
N ASP A 130 11.77 2.32 -5.49
CA ASP A 130 12.47 1.35 -6.34
C ASP A 130 11.49 0.27 -6.83
N PRO A 131 11.19 0.19 -8.15
CA PRO A 131 10.24 -0.79 -8.67
C PRO A 131 10.65 -2.25 -8.39
N ARG A 132 11.94 -2.53 -8.15
CA ARG A 132 12.42 -3.88 -7.83
C ARG A 132 11.95 -4.35 -6.46
N ARG A 133 11.62 -3.42 -5.56
CA ARG A 133 11.13 -3.66 -4.19
C ARG A 133 9.61 -3.81 -4.10
N LEU A 134 8.87 -3.39 -5.13
CA LEU A 134 7.41 -3.53 -5.14
C LEU A 134 6.95 -4.99 -5.29
N PRO A 135 5.82 -5.39 -4.70
CA PRO A 135 5.31 -6.75 -4.78
C PRO A 135 5.00 -7.21 -6.21
N ARG A 136 5.16 -8.52 -6.45
CA ARG A 136 4.77 -9.21 -7.69
C ARG A 136 3.40 -9.89 -7.58
N GLU A 137 2.67 -9.54 -6.55
CA GLU A 137 1.33 -10.03 -6.26
C GLU A 137 0.25 -9.14 -6.89
N PRO A 138 -0.94 -9.71 -7.16
CA PRO A 138 -2.13 -8.94 -7.45
C PRO A 138 -2.52 -8.02 -6.28
N GLY A 139 -3.26 -6.95 -6.58
CA GLY A 139 -3.70 -6.01 -5.57
C GLY A 139 -4.47 -4.81 -6.14
N VAL A 140 -4.81 -3.89 -5.25
CA VAL A 140 -5.38 -2.59 -5.58
C VAL A 140 -4.34 -1.52 -5.28
N TYR A 141 -4.22 -0.53 -6.17
CA TYR A 141 -3.34 0.61 -5.99
C TYR A 141 -4.13 1.91 -6.17
N ALA A 142 -3.59 2.97 -5.57
CA ALA A 142 -4.15 4.30 -5.61
C ALA A 142 -3.04 5.33 -5.77
N ILE A 143 -3.41 6.48 -6.33
CA ILE A 143 -2.53 7.65 -6.42
C ILE A 143 -3.13 8.73 -5.55
N ARG A 144 -2.30 9.28 -4.67
CA ARG A 144 -2.67 10.34 -3.75
C ARG A 144 -1.75 11.55 -3.93
N VAL A 145 -2.26 12.73 -3.65
CA VAL A 145 -1.49 13.98 -3.56
C VAL A 145 -0.75 13.99 -2.23
N LEU A 146 0.58 14.03 -2.28
CA LEU A 146 1.44 14.32 -1.15
C LEU A 146 1.51 15.84 -0.92
N GLU A 147 1.73 16.58 -2.01
CA GLU A 147 1.87 18.03 -2.00
C GLU A 147 1.36 18.57 -3.34
N ARG A 148 0.57 19.66 -3.29
CA ARG A 148 0.05 20.31 -4.49
C ARG A 148 1.12 21.19 -5.12
N GLY A 149 1.23 21.12 -6.44
CA GLY A 149 1.97 22.09 -7.24
C GLY A 149 1.04 23.16 -7.80
N ARG A 150 1.24 23.51 -9.08
CA ARG A 150 0.39 24.50 -9.77
C ARG A 150 -1.08 24.04 -9.90
N ASP A 151 -1.98 25.00 -10.05
CA ASP A 151 -3.42 24.77 -10.23
C ASP A 151 -3.73 23.74 -11.34
N PRO A 152 -4.64 22.76 -11.12
CA PRO A 152 -4.94 21.71 -12.10
C PRO A 152 -5.44 22.21 -13.46
N LEU A 153 -6.15 23.35 -13.54
CA LEU A 153 -6.59 23.94 -14.80
C LEU A 153 -5.38 24.50 -15.56
N TYR A 154 -4.49 25.20 -14.85
CA TYR A 154 -3.21 25.64 -15.40
C TYR A 154 -2.38 24.45 -15.94
N VAL A 155 -2.25 23.37 -15.17
CA VAL A 155 -1.52 22.16 -15.59
C VAL A 155 -2.14 21.56 -16.87
N TYR A 156 -3.47 21.51 -16.95
CA TYR A 156 -4.17 21.05 -18.13
C TYR A 156 -3.87 21.92 -19.36
N ASP A 157 -4.00 23.25 -19.22
CA ASP A 157 -3.83 24.18 -20.34
C ASP A 157 -2.39 24.15 -20.87
N GLU A 158 -1.39 24.12 -19.99
CA GLU A 158 0.01 23.98 -20.39
C GLU A 158 0.27 22.64 -21.07
N ALA A 159 -0.21 21.52 -20.51
CA ALA A 159 -0.03 20.21 -21.12
C ALA A 159 -0.68 20.14 -22.52
N MET A 160 -1.85 20.75 -22.71
CA MET A 160 -2.52 20.82 -24.01
C MET A 160 -1.76 21.70 -25.00
N LYS A 161 -1.18 22.83 -24.56
CA LYS A 161 -0.31 23.67 -25.42
C LYS A 161 0.86 22.85 -25.96
N TRP A 162 1.56 22.12 -25.10
CA TRP A 162 2.66 21.23 -25.53
C TRP A 162 2.20 20.12 -26.46
N LEU A 163 1.09 19.46 -26.12
CA LEU A 163 0.53 18.37 -26.91
C LEU A 163 0.13 18.83 -28.32
N ASN A 164 -0.46 20.02 -28.45
CA ASN A 164 -0.88 20.57 -29.74
C ASN A 164 0.30 20.93 -30.66
N LYS A 165 1.48 21.27 -30.12
CA LYS A 165 2.70 21.51 -30.93
C LYS A 165 3.15 20.27 -31.70
N THR A 166 2.81 19.07 -31.22
CA THR A 166 3.17 17.82 -31.92
C THR A 166 2.45 17.65 -33.26
N ARG A 167 1.30 18.33 -33.47
CA ARG A 167 0.39 18.17 -34.61
C ARG A 167 -0.07 16.71 -34.85
N TRP A 168 0.17 15.80 -33.90
CA TRP A 168 -0.19 14.39 -34.01
C TRP A 168 -1.61 14.17 -33.51
N SER A 169 -2.58 14.19 -34.43
CA SER A 169 -4.02 14.12 -34.12
C SER A 169 -4.40 12.93 -33.24
N ALA A 170 -3.87 11.72 -33.50
CA ALA A 170 -4.16 10.54 -32.70
C ALA A 170 -3.65 10.66 -31.25
N LEU A 171 -2.44 11.19 -31.06
CA LEU A 171 -1.87 11.45 -29.74
C LEU A 171 -2.66 12.55 -28.99
N ILE A 172 -2.97 13.66 -29.68
CA ILE A 172 -3.77 14.77 -29.12
C ILE A 172 -5.13 14.25 -28.65
N SER A 173 -5.81 13.44 -29.48
CA SER A 173 -7.09 12.82 -29.15
C SER A 173 -6.98 11.88 -27.95
N TYR A 174 -5.97 11.01 -27.93
CA TYR A 174 -5.78 10.01 -26.87
C TYR A 174 -5.39 10.62 -25.52
N ALA A 175 -4.36 11.47 -25.50
CA ALA A 175 -3.83 12.09 -24.30
C ALA A 175 -4.72 13.24 -23.83
N GLY A 176 -5.28 14.04 -24.73
CA GLY A 176 -6.18 15.15 -24.40
C GLY A 176 -7.44 14.68 -23.66
N ARG A 177 -8.05 13.54 -24.07
CA ARG A 177 -9.17 12.93 -23.32
C ARG A 177 -8.81 12.61 -21.86
N ARG A 178 -7.57 12.19 -21.62
CA ARG A 178 -7.07 11.84 -20.27
C ARG A 178 -6.70 13.07 -19.48
N LEU A 179 -6.03 14.05 -20.10
CA LEU A 179 -5.66 15.31 -19.47
C LEU A 179 -6.87 16.11 -19.00
N ARG A 180 -8.01 16.08 -19.72
CA ARG A 180 -9.25 16.76 -19.27
C ARG A 180 -9.71 16.35 -17.87
N ARG A 181 -9.30 15.18 -17.40
CA ARG A 181 -9.60 14.67 -16.05
C ARG A 181 -8.93 15.48 -14.94
N LEU A 182 -7.84 16.20 -15.24
CA LEU A 182 -7.18 17.14 -14.32
C LEU A 182 -8.14 18.22 -13.81
N ARG A 183 -9.07 18.67 -14.66
CA ARG A 183 -10.09 19.67 -14.32
C ARG A 183 -11.05 19.23 -13.21
N ARG A 184 -11.05 17.93 -12.86
CA ARG A 184 -11.89 17.35 -11.82
C ARG A 184 -11.17 17.20 -10.48
N ILE A 185 -9.88 17.49 -10.42
CA ILE A 185 -9.11 17.44 -9.16
C ILE A 185 -9.65 18.56 -8.26
N GLY A 186 -10.36 18.16 -7.20
CA GLY A 186 -10.79 19.06 -6.13
C GLY A 186 -9.93 18.85 -4.89
N GLU A 187 -10.50 19.07 -3.70
CA GLU A 187 -9.78 19.00 -2.42
C GLU A 187 -9.31 17.60 -2.02
N CYS A 188 -10.07 16.55 -2.36
CA CYS A 188 -9.69 15.18 -2.00
C CYS A 188 -8.32 14.81 -2.58
N PRO A 189 -7.37 14.35 -1.75
CA PRO A 189 -6.02 14.04 -2.20
C PRO A 189 -5.96 12.73 -2.99
N VAL A 190 -6.93 11.82 -2.87
CA VAL A 190 -6.94 10.57 -3.65
C VAL A 190 -7.49 10.85 -5.04
N ILE A 191 -6.62 10.77 -6.06
CA ILE A 191 -6.95 11.16 -7.43
C ILE A 191 -7.12 9.97 -8.37
N TYR A 192 -6.68 8.77 -7.99
CA TYR A 192 -6.83 7.57 -8.81
C TYR A 192 -6.94 6.30 -7.95
N ILE A 193 -7.74 5.33 -8.41
CA ILE A 193 -7.87 3.99 -7.83
C ILE A 193 -7.94 2.98 -8.99
N GLY A 194 -7.13 1.92 -8.92
CA GLY A 194 -7.07 0.86 -9.93
C GLY A 194 -6.75 -0.51 -9.34
N ALA A 195 -7.15 -1.58 -10.04
CA ALA A 195 -6.73 -2.95 -9.72
C ALA A 195 -5.65 -3.48 -10.67
N THR A 196 -4.89 -4.45 -10.20
CA THR A 196 -4.10 -5.32 -11.06
C THR A 196 -5.02 -6.32 -11.76
N THR A 197 -5.22 -6.16 -13.07
CA THR A 197 -5.98 -7.11 -13.89
C THR A 197 -5.08 -7.90 -14.84
N GLY A 198 -5.52 -9.09 -15.22
CA GLY A 198 -4.84 -9.95 -16.19
C GLY A 198 -3.81 -10.91 -15.58
N ARG A 199 -3.33 -11.85 -16.41
CA ARG A 199 -2.44 -12.97 -16.01
C ARG A 199 -1.04 -12.54 -15.58
N ARG A 200 -0.58 -11.36 -16.02
CA ARG A 200 0.71 -10.74 -15.65
C ARG A 200 0.54 -9.46 -14.83
N GLY A 201 -0.69 -9.14 -14.39
CA GLY A 201 -0.97 -7.93 -13.65
C GLY A 201 -0.59 -8.07 -12.18
N HIS A 202 0.37 -7.28 -11.73
CA HIS A 202 0.76 -7.19 -10.32
C HIS A 202 1.13 -5.74 -9.96
N ILE A 203 1.27 -5.43 -8.67
CA ILE A 203 1.52 -4.05 -8.20
C ILE A 203 2.75 -3.44 -8.90
N ARG A 204 3.86 -4.17 -8.92
CA ARG A 204 5.07 -3.74 -9.64
C ARG A 204 4.84 -3.48 -11.13
N SER A 205 4.03 -4.28 -11.83
CA SER A 205 3.78 -4.07 -13.26
C SER A 205 2.94 -2.81 -13.47
N ARG A 206 1.96 -2.55 -12.60
CA ARG A 206 1.12 -1.34 -12.68
C ARG A 206 1.88 -0.06 -12.38
N TYR A 207 2.80 -0.10 -11.41
CA TYR A 207 3.74 1.00 -11.20
C TYR A 207 4.60 1.26 -12.45
N ARG A 208 5.13 0.22 -13.10
CA ARG A 208 5.89 0.37 -14.36
C ARG A 208 5.02 0.86 -15.52
N ASP A 209 3.77 0.42 -15.60
CA ASP A 209 2.81 0.90 -16.59
C ASP A 209 2.59 2.42 -16.47
N LEU A 210 2.55 2.94 -15.23
CA LEU A 210 2.49 4.38 -14.95
C LEU A 210 3.73 5.15 -15.39
N ALA A 211 4.87 4.47 -15.59
CA ALA A 211 6.13 5.07 -16.01
C ALA A 211 6.40 4.98 -17.53
N GLY A 212 5.37 4.67 -18.35
CA GLY A 212 5.46 4.81 -19.81
C GLY A 212 5.13 3.58 -20.64
N VAL A 213 4.75 2.44 -20.03
CA VAL A 213 4.42 1.24 -20.82
C VAL A 213 3.00 1.34 -21.39
N ARG A 214 1.95 1.19 -20.56
CA ARG A 214 0.53 1.32 -20.97
C ARG A 214 -0.35 1.66 -19.76
N HIS A 215 -0.62 2.94 -19.50
CA HIS A 215 -1.54 3.33 -18.43
C HIS A 215 -2.39 4.54 -18.78
N THR A 216 -3.69 4.48 -18.43
CA THR A 216 -4.64 5.56 -18.70
C THR A 216 -4.42 6.82 -17.86
N ALA A 217 -3.59 6.74 -16.84
CA ALA A 217 -3.31 7.84 -15.89
C ALA A 217 -1.91 8.44 -16.10
N LEU A 218 -1.09 7.87 -17.01
CA LEU A 218 0.27 8.33 -17.29
C LEU A 218 0.30 9.82 -17.63
N PHE A 219 -0.47 10.26 -18.63
CA PHE A 219 -0.42 11.66 -19.09
C PHE A 219 -0.83 12.66 -17.99
N PRO A 220 -1.95 12.48 -17.27
CA PRO A 220 -2.27 13.34 -16.13
C PRO A 220 -1.19 13.34 -15.04
N ILE A 221 -0.66 12.18 -14.67
CA ILE A 221 0.35 12.07 -13.60
C ILE A 221 1.64 12.77 -14.03
N LEU A 222 2.12 12.53 -15.26
CA LEU A 222 3.30 13.19 -15.79
C LEU A 222 3.13 14.71 -15.80
N ALA A 223 1.97 15.22 -16.24
CA ALA A 223 1.69 16.65 -16.26
C ALA A 223 1.71 17.26 -14.85
N LEU A 224 1.13 16.58 -13.85
CA LEU A 224 1.17 17.01 -12.46
C LEU A 224 2.60 17.04 -11.91
N LEU A 225 3.39 15.99 -12.14
CA LEU A 225 4.79 15.93 -11.69
C LEU A 225 5.62 17.07 -12.30
N LEU A 226 5.48 17.34 -13.61
CA LEU A 226 6.15 18.46 -14.28
C LEU A 226 5.70 19.84 -13.75
N ALA A 227 4.49 19.92 -13.21
CA ALA A 227 3.94 21.12 -12.59
C ALA A 227 4.26 21.23 -11.08
N GLY A 228 5.21 20.44 -10.58
CA GLY A 228 5.69 20.51 -9.20
C GLY A 228 4.82 19.77 -8.17
N TRP A 229 3.87 18.94 -8.61
CA TRP A 229 3.12 18.11 -7.66
C TRP A 229 3.97 16.96 -7.17
N ARG A 230 3.83 16.63 -5.88
CA ARG A 230 4.37 15.41 -5.30
C ARG A 230 3.21 14.46 -5.04
N LEU A 231 3.38 13.21 -5.45
CA LEU A 231 2.33 12.19 -5.41
C LEU A 231 2.81 10.99 -4.59
N GLU A 232 1.89 10.28 -3.96
CA GLU A 232 2.12 8.98 -3.34
C GLU A 232 1.52 7.87 -4.21
N TYR A 233 2.21 6.73 -4.22
CA TYR A 233 1.69 5.46 -4.73
C TYR A 233 1.33 4.60 -3.52
N GLY A 234 0.04 4.34 -3.35
CA GLY A 234 -0.48 3.46 -2.31
C GLY A 234 -0.92 2.14 -2.88
N TYR A 235 -0.75 1.04 -2.14
CA TYR A 235 -1.31 -0.24 -2.56
C TYR A 235 -1.62 -1.19 -1.41
N THR A 236 -2.43 -2.20 -1.71
CA THR A 236 -2.64 -3.39 -0.89
C THR A 236 -2.68 -4.64 -1.78
N ILE A 237 -2.22 -5.78 -1.27
CA ILE A 237 -2.09 -7.03 -2.05
C ILE A 237 -3.21 -8.03 -1.76
N THR A 238 -3.64 -8.75 -2.79
CA THR A 238 -4.66 -9.80 -2.75
C THR A 238 -4.09 -11.13 -3.22
N LYS A 239 -4.85 -12.22 -3.07
CA LYS A 239 -4.42 -13.56 -3.50
C LYS A 239 -4.59 -13.78 -5.00
N SER A 240 -5.48 -13.00 -5.64
CA SER A 240 -5.80 -13.17 -7.06
C SER A 240 -6.24 -11.86 -7.70
N SER A 241 -6.15 -11.79 -9.03
CA SER A 241 -6.66 -10.65 -9.82
C SER A 241 -8.18 -10.52 -9.73
N LYS A 242 -8.91 -11.61 -9.48
CA LYS A 242 -10.37 -11.57 -9.23
C LYS A 242 -10.67 -10.83 -7.93
N GLU A 243 -10.00 -11.22 -6.86
CA GLU A 243 -10.10 -10.56 -5.54
C GLU A 243 -9.65 -9.09 -5.61
N ALA A 244 -8.62 -8.78 -6.40
CA ALA A 244 -8.20 -7.39 -6.64
C ALA A 244 -9.31 -6.55 -7.28
N LYS A 245 -10.02 -7.10 -8.29
CA LYS A 245 -11.12 -6.40 -8.96
C LYS A 245 -12.32 -6.20 -8.04
N GLU A 246 -12.67 -7.21 -7.24
CA GLU A 246 -13.74 -7.12 -6.24
C GLU A 246 -13.40 -6.08 -5.16
N LEU A 247 -12.14 -6.07 -4.69
CA LEU A 247 -11.66 -5.10 -3.72
C LEU A 247 -11.65 -3.67 -4.29
N GLU A 248 -11.20 -3.48 -5.53
CA GLU A 248 -11.25 -2.17 -6.21
C GLU A 248 -12.68 -1.65 -6.31
N LYS A 249 -13.64 -2.51 -6.69
CA LYS A 249 -15.05 -2.12 -6.74
C LYS A 249 -15.53 -1.63 -5.37
N ARG A 250 -15.31 -2.41 -4.31
CA ARG A 250 -15.69 -2.02 -2.94
C ARG A 250 -15.05 -0.70 -2.51
N ILE A 251 -13.76 -0.53 -2.76
CA ILE A 251 -13.03 0.71 -2.44
C ILE A 251 -13.60 1.91 -3.20
N LYS A 252 -13.92 1.76 -4.50
CA LYS A 252 -14.54 2.81 -5.30
C LYS A 252 -15.94 3.16 -4.81
N ASP A 253 -16.72 2.17 -4.40
CA ASP A 253 -18.06 2.39 -3.85
C ASP A 253 -18.00 3.12 -2.49
N GLN A 254 -17.06 2.74 -1.61
CA GLN A 254 -16.80 3.45 -0.35
C GLN A 254 -16.26 4.87 -0.57
N TYR A 255 -15.38 5.07 -1.55
CA TYR A 255 -14.93 6.40 -1.93
C TYR A 255 -16.11 7.27 -2.40
N ARG A 256 -16.99 6.69 -3.23
CA ARG A 256 -18.19 7.38 -3.73
C ARG A 256 -19.19 7.70 -2.64
N SER A 257 -19.35 6.86 -1.62
CA SER A 257 -20.23 7.20 -0.48
C SER A 257 -19.71 8.41 0.32
N VAL A 258 -18.40 8.68 0.30
CA VAL A 258 -17.80 9.86 0.94
C VAL A 258 -17.88 11.11 0.05
N HIS A 259 -17.66 10.96 -1.27
CA HIS A 259 -17.47 12.12 -2.16
C HIS A 259 -18.56 12.33 -3.21
N GLY A 260 -19.53 11.42 -3.35
CA GLY A 260 -20.58 11.46 -4.37
C GLY A 260 -20.12 11.22 -5.82
N ARG A 261 -18.82 11.04 -6.05
CA ARG A 261 -18.20 10.89 -7.39
C ARG A 261 -16.96 9.99 -7.33
N PRO A 262 -16.51 9.40 -8.45
CA PRO A 262 -15.24 8.66 -8.47
C PRO A 262 -14.02 9.59 -8.36
N PRO A 263 -12.82 9.04 -8.10
CA PRO A 263 -11.58 9.82 -8.08
C PRO A 263 -11.33 10.54 -9.40
N ALA A 264 -10.68 11.70 -9.33
CA ALA A 264 -10.58 12.66 -10.42
C ALA A 264 -10.01 12.07 -11.74
N LEU A 265 -9.09 11.11 -11.69
CA LEU A 265 -8.42 10.53 -12.86
C LEU A 265 -9.03 9.21 -13.35
N VAL A 266 -10.06 8.70 -12.67
CA VAL A 266 -10.80 7.49 -13.10
C VAL A 266 -11.79 7.87 -14.21
N GLU A 267 -11.92 7.01 -15.21
CA GLU A 267 -12.90 7.18 -16.29
C GLU A 267 -14.33 7.08 -15.72
N ILE A 268 -15.19 8.01 -16.14
CA ILE A 268 -16.63 8.01 -15.81
C ILE A 268 -17.35 7.36 -16.97
#